data_AF-Q3XXW0-F1
#
_entry.id   AF-Q3XXW0-F1
#
_cell.length_a   1.000
_cell.length_b   1.000
_cell.length_c   1.000
_cell.angle_alpha   90.00
_cell.angle_beta   90.00
_cell.angle_gamma   90.00
#
_symmetry.space_group_name_H-M   'P 1'
#
loop_
_entity.id
_entity.type
_entity.pdbx_description
1 polymer ?
#
loop_
_entity_poly.entity_id
_entity_poly.type
_entity_poly.pdbx_seq_one_letter_code
_entity_poly.pdbx_strand_id
1 'polypeptide(L)'
;MIETAEAELADLRMRKDLIESDFPQLLESYDRFILNEEPISTIGKTSLIEYFTYELLKPLNDIGLERSNSAYDTWKTRHFSINYTLNGQNELVFSFVLPTIDQRYQVESMSLLNVSPETMEINVQDDRVLSLIRHWSVDRVFSAGQITIFNHKLNQLLAHARTLGFTVNQTLLDNTKPLRLNLQSEFELTNEVLDDIFIVAMKNPSYDMEKINETTYQVRLDKGQSLTITTNEKDQTVLSISSGDYPRSVIDFFINYEFLVPLMVRKS
;
A
#
# COMPACT_ATOMS: atom_id res chain seq x y z
N MET A 1 35.07 32.36 -9.48
CA MET A 1 35.95 31.18 -9.39
C MET A 1 36.08 30.69 -7.95
N ILE A 2 36.37 31.54 -6.96
CA ILE A 2 36.42 31.14 -5.53
C ILE A 2 35.02 30.79 -5.00
N GLU A 3 34.02 31.65 -5.19
CA GLU A 3 32.63 31.40 -4.75
C GLU A 3 32.02 30.11 -5.32
N THR A 4 32.35 29.78 -6.58
CA THR A 4 31.87 28.55 -7.24
C THR A 4 32.50 27.29 -6.61
N ALA A 5 33.79 27.34 -6.29
CA ALA A 5 34.49 26.26 -5.61
C ALA A 5 34.04 26.11 -4.14
N GLU A 6 33.70 27.21 -3.47
CA GLU A 6 33.14 27.19 -2.11
C GLU A 6 31.73 26.58 -2.09
N ALA A 7 30.89 26.90 -3.08
CA ALA A 7 29.56 26.28 -3.23
C ALA A 7 29.66 24.77 -3.52
N GLU A 8 30.56 24.36 -4.42
CA GLU A 8 30.79 22.93 -4.70
C GLU A 8 31.33 22.17 -3.48
N LEU A 9 32.23 22.78 -2.72
CA LEU A 9 32.76 22.19 -1.49
C LEU A 9 31.69 22.08 -0.40
N ALA A 10 30.81 23.08 -0.27
CA ALA A 10 29.67 23.04 0.64
C ALA A 10 28.70 21.91 0.26
N ASP A 11 28.41 21.72 -1.03
CA ASP A 11 27.58 20.63 -1.54
C ASP A 11 28.19 19.24 -1.29
N LEU A 12 29.52 19.11 -1.39
CA LEU A 12 30.21 17.86 -1.09
C LEU A 12 30.17 17.55 0.41
N ARG A 13 30.33 18.57 1.27
CA ARG A 13 30.22 18.42 2.72
C ARG A 13 28.81 18.02 3.12
N MET A 14 27.80 18.73 2.61
CA MET A 14 26.40 18.41 2.89
C MET A 14 26.05 16.98 2.50
N ARG A 15 26.46 16.52 1.31
CA ARG A 15 26.22 15.13 0.89
C ARG A 15 26.89 14.12 1.81
N LYS A 16 28.12 14.38 2.23
CA LYS A 16 28.81 13.53 3.18
C LYS A 16 28.04 13.47 4.50
N ASP A 17 27.63 14.62 5.02
CA ASP A 17 26.89 14.71 6.28
C ASP A 17 25.56 13.94 6.18
N LEU A 18 24.81 14.08 5.09
CA LEU A 18 23.56 13.35 4.85
C LEU A 18 23.73 11.82 4.77
N ILE A 19 24.86 11.33 4.23
CA ILE A 19 25.16 9.89 4.18
C ILE A 19 25.41 9.34 5.59
N GLU A 20 26.03 10.13 6.45
CA GLU A 20 26.38 9.75 7.82
C GLU A 20 25.21 9.98 8.80
N SER A 21 24.20 10.73 8.38
CA SER A 21 23.03 11.06 9.19
C SER A 21 22.15 9.85 9.51
N ASP A 22 21.67 9.80 10.75
CA ASP A 22 20.53 8.96 11.11
C ASP A 22 19.19 9.58 10.72
N PHE A 23 18.09 8.84 10.90
CA PHE A 23 16.78 9.32 10.50
C PHE A 23 16.34 10.63 11.21
N PRO A 24 16.53 10.80 12.54
CA PRO A 24 16.28 12.09 13.20
C PRO A 24 17.02 13.27 12.57
N GLN A 25 18.30 13.11 12.21
CA GLN A 25 19.09 14.16 11.56
C GLN A 25 18.60 14.47 10.13
N LEU A 26 18.17 13.44 9.40
CA LEU A 26 17.52 13.62 8.10
C LEU A 26 16.17 14.35 8.23
N LEU A 27 15.39 14.07 9.28
CA LEU A 27 14.13 14.74 9.56
C LEU A 27 14.33 16.21 9.93
N GLU A 28 15.32 16.53 10.77
CA GLU A 28 15.71 17.92 11.08
C GLU A 28 16.13 18.67 9.81
N SER A 29 16.92 18.02 8.95
CA SER A 29 17.31 18.60 7.65
C SER A 29 16.09 18.80 6.74
N TYR A 30 15.14 17.87 6.75
CA TYR A 30 13.90 17.98 5.98
C TYR A 30 13.06 19.16 6.44
N ASP A 31 12.84 19.30 7.74
CA ASP A 31 12.12 20.43 8.33
C ASP A 31 12.76 21.76 7.93
N ARG A 32 14.08 21.86 8.10
CA ARG A 32 14.85 23.06 7.81
C ARG A 32 14.77 23.48 6.34
N PHE A 33 15.09 22.57 5.42
CA PHE A 33 15.32 22.92 4.02
C PHE A 33 14.12 22.70 3.11
N ILE A 34 13.18 21.83 3.49
CA ILE A 34 12.00 21.52 2.67
C ILE A 34 10.76 22.23 3.23
N LEU A 35 10.50 22.14 4.54
CA LEU A 35 9.29 22.74 5.13
C LEU A 35 9.45 24.24 5.38
N ASN A 36 10.57 24.65 5.97
CA ASN A 36 10.86 26.06 6.26
C ASN A 36 11.54 26.81 5.09
N GLU A 37 11.75 26.12 3.96
CA GLU A 37 12.34 26.67 2.73
C GLU A 37 13.68 27.40 2.94
N GLU A 38 14.50 26.96 3.90
CA GLU A 38 15.84 27.53 4.05
C GLU A 38 16.69 27.33 2.78
N PRO A 39 17.60 28.27 2.45
CA PRO A 39 18.44 28.15 1.28
C PRO A 39 19.27 26.87 1.29
N ILE A 40 19.10 26.08 0.23
CA ILE A 40 19.80 24.83 -0.04
C ILE A 40 20.08 24.76 -1.55
N SER A 41 21.20 24.16 -1.94
CA SER A 41 21.46 23.92 -3.36
C SER A 41 20.47 22.89 -3.93
N THR A 42 20.23 22.93 -5.24
CA THR A 42 19.40 21.94 -5.92
C THR A 42 19.91 20.51 -5.72
N ILE A 43 21.24 20.34 -5.69
CA ILE A 43 21.89 19.04 -5.48
C ILE A 43 21.67 18.60 -4.03
N GLY A 44 21.90 19.48 -3.05
CA GLY A 44 21.66 19.19 -1.63
C GLY A 44 20.21 18.79 -1.36
N LYS A 45 19.24 19.52 -1.93
CA LYS A 45 17.81 19.19 -1.84
C LYS A 45 17.52 17.80 -2.42
N THR A 46 18.05 17.51 -3.61
CA THR A 46 17.87 16.21 -4.26
C THR A 46 18.46 15.07 -3.42
N SER A 47 19.67 15.26 -2.87
CA SER A 47 20.31 14.27 -2.01
C SER A 47 19.56 14.06 -0.69
N LEU A 48 19.09 15.14 -0.04
CA LEU A 48 18.30 15.04 1.18
C LEU A 48 17.04 14.19 0.96
N ILE A 49 16.29 14.49 -0.10
CA ILE A 49 15.08 13.73 -0.45
C ILE A 49 15.44 12.27 -0.74
N GLU A 50 16.50 12.02 -1.49
CA GLU A 50 16.96 10.67 -1.80
C GLU A 50 17.31 9.85 -0.55
N TYR A 51 18.11 10.40 0.37
CA TYR A 51 18.48 9.70 1.60
C TYR A 51 17.30 9.49 2.54
N PHE A 52 16.42 10.50 2.64
CA PHE A 52 15.18 10.38 3.41
C PHE A 52 14.29 9.27 2.86
N THR A 53 14.09 9.24 1.53
CA THR A 53 13.38 8.17 0.85
C THR A 53 14.04 6.81 1.05
N TYR A 54 15.36 6.72 0.96
CA TYR A 54 16.08 5.47 1.18
C TYR A 54 15.86 4.92 2.59
N GLU A 55 15.92 5.75 3.63
CA GLU A 55 15.68 5.29 5.01
C GLU A 55 14.26 4.76 5.21
N LEU A 56 13.26 5.33 4.54
CA LEU A 56 11.89 4.78 4.52
C LEU A 56 11.81 3.44 3.79
N LEU A 57 12.53 3.27 2.68
CA LEU A 57 12.48 2.09 1.82
C LEU A 57 13.44 0.97 2.24
N LYS A 58 14.33 1.23 3.19
CA LYS A 58 15.40 0.34 3.68
C LYS A 58 14.99 -1.13 3.92
N PRO A 59 13.78 -1.47 4.40
CA PRO A 59 13.36 -2.86 4.53
C PRO A 59 13.39 -3.66 3.23
N LEU A 60 13.28 -3.00 2.07
CA LEU A 60 13.28 -3.66 0.76
C LEU A 60 14.68 -4.08 0.28
N ASN A 61 15.74 -3.76 1.03
CA ASN A 61 17.09 -4.22 0.73
C ASN A 61 17.17 -5.75 0.63
N ASP A 62 16.33 -6.49 1.36
CA ASP A 62 16.29 -7.95 1.31
C ASP A 62 15.83 -8.52 -0.05
N ILE A 63 15.09 -7.73 -0.84
CA ILE A 63 14.70 -8.04 -2.22
C ILE A 63 15.48 -7.24 -3.26
N GLY A 64 16.64 -6.69 -2.87
CA GLY A 64 17.56 -6.00 -3.77
C GLY A 64 17.10 -4.60 -4.14
N LEU A 65 16.74 -3.78 -3.14
CA LEU A 65 16.51 -2.35 -3.34
C LEU A 65 17.77 -1.68 -3.92
N GLU A 66 17.62 -1.04 -5.07
CA GLU A 66 18.67 -0.29 -5.73
C GLU A 66 18.11 0.95 -6.41
N ARG A 67 18.94 1.99 -6.56
CA ARG A 67 18.55 3.18 -7.31
C ARG A 67 18.52 2.87 -8.80
N SER A 68 17.51 3.37 -9.51
CA SER A 68 17.43 3.21 -10.95
C SER A 68 18.52 4.03 -11.66
N ASN A 69 19.24 3.40 -12.59
CA ASN A 69 20.23 4.08 -13.44
C ASN A 69 19.60 4.99 -14.51
N SER A 70 18.28 4.89 -14.73
CA SER A 70 17.57 5.57 -15.82
C SER A 70 16.71 6.75 -15.35
N ALA A 71 16.41 6.84 -14.06
CA ALA A 71 15.54 7.86 -13.48
C ALA A 71 15.98 8.16 -12.04
N TYR A 72 16.20 9.44 -11.73
CA TYR A 72 16.79 9.87 -10.46
C TYR A 72 15.85 9.70 -9.26
N ASP A 73 14.56 9.61 -9.51
CA ASP A 73 13.41 9.55 -8.60
C ASP A 73 12.78 8.15 -8.53
N THR A 74 13.51 7.12 -9.00
CA THR A 74 13.04 5.74 -9.01
C THR A 74 13.98 4.82 -8.25
N TRP A 75 13.40 4.04 -7.32
CA TRP A 75 14.02 2.86 -6.73
C TRP A 75 13.47 1.59 -7.39
N LYS A 76 14.30 0.56 -7.49
CA LYS A 76 13.97 -0.74 -8.09
C LYS A 76 14.23 -1.85 -7.10
N THR A 77 13.43 -2.90 -7.19
CA THR A 77 13.63 -4.17 -6.50
C THR A 77 13.50 -5.30 -7.52
N ARG A 78 13.75 -6.55 -7.10
CA ARG A 78 13.48 -7.73 -7.93
C ARG A 78 12.00 -7.88 -8.34
N HIS A 79 11.07 -7.27 -7.62
CA HIS A 79 9.63 -7.54 -7.76
C HIS A 79 8.82 -6.36 -8.29
N PHE A 80 9.27 -5.12 -8.05
CA PHE A 80 8.56 -3.90 -8.45
C PHE A 80 9.50 -2.69 -8.43
N SER A 81 9.08 -1.61 -9.09
CA SER A 81 9.73 -0.29 -9.01
C SER A 81 8.90 0.69 -8.20
N ILE A 82 9.54 1.71 -7.65
CA ILE A 82 8.96 2.70 -6.76
C ILE A 82 9.42 4.07 -7.24
N ASN A 83 8.49 4.88 -7.71
CA ASN A 83 8.73 6.28 -8.01
C ASN A 83 8.37 7.10 -6.78
N TYR A 84 9.12 8.16 -6.49
CA TYR A 84 8.80 9.08 -5.42
C TYR A 84 8.81 10.52 -5.91
N THR A 85 7.86 11.31 -5.45
CA THR A 85 7.80 12.74 -5.76
C THR A 85 7.40 13.54 -4.53
N LEU A 86 7.79 14.82 -4.49
CA LEU A 86 7.23 15.78 -3.55
C LEU A 86 5.97 16.40 -4.16
N ASN A 87 4.88 16.40 -3.40
CA ASN A 87 3.67 17.11 -3.80
C ASN A 87 3.73 18.61 -3.41
N GLY A 88 2.66 19.36 -3.68
CA GLY A 88 2.58 20.78 -3.35
C GLY A 88 2.55 21.10 -1.85
N GLN A 89 2.41 20.09 -1.00
CA GLN A 89 2.41 20.16 0.45
C GLN A 89 3.74 19.65 1.05
N ASN A 90 4.77 19.44 0.22
CA ASN A 90 6.04 18.87 0.63
C ASN A 90 5.92 17.47 1.27
N GLU A 91 4.87 16.72 0.94
CA GLU A 91 4.72 15.32 1.32
C GLU A 91 5.36 14.42 0.26
N LEU A 92 5.91 13.29 0.70
CA LEU A 92 6.51 12.29 -0.16
C LEU A 92 5.45 11.30 -0.64
N VAL A 93 5.18 11.33 -1.94
CA VAL A 93 4.24 10.44 -2.60
C VAL A 93 4.99 9.28 -3.24
N PHE A 94 4.74 8.06 -2.76
CA PHE A 94 5.30 6.83 -3.31
C PHE A 94 4.32 6.15 -4.26
N SER A 95 4.78 5.98 -5.50
CA SER A 95 4.02 5.33 -6.56
C SER A 95 4.69 4.02 -6.99
N PHE A 96 3.94 2.93 -6.96
CA PHE A 96 4.48 1.58 -7.19
C PHE A 96 4.14 1.10 -8.61
N VAL A 97 5.10 0.43 -9.24
CA VAL A 97 4.95 -0.18 -10.57
C VAL A 97 5.28 -1.65 -10.46
N LEU A 98 4.25 -2.50 -10.61
CA LEU A 98 4.39 -3.95 -10.60
C LEU A 98 4.49 -4.47 -12.05
N PRO A 99 5.36 -5.45 -12.32
CA PRO A 99 5.36 -6.14 -13.60
C PRO A 99 4.07 -6.95 -13.76
N THR A 100 3.53 -6.95 -14.97
CA THR A 100 2.34 -7.72 -15.34
C THR A 100 2.71 -9.17 -15.68
N ILE A 101 1.75 -10.10 -15.58
CA ILE A 101 1.96 -11.49 -16.03
C ILE A 101 2.18 -11.55 -17.56
N ASP A 102 1.48 -10.68 -18.30
CA ASP A 102 1.62 -10.54 -19.75
C ASP A 102 2.05 -9.11 -20.09
N GLN A 103 3.19 -9.00 -20.77
CA GLN A 103 3.83 -7.73 -21.15
C GLN A 103 2.99 -6.87 -22.10
N ARG A 104 1.92 -7.42 -22.68
CA ARG A 104 0.94 -6.66 -23.45
C ARG A 104 0.09 -5.73 -22.57
N TYR A 105 -0.05 -6.04 -21.29
CA TYR A 105 -0.69 -5.14 -20.33
C TYR A 105 0.30 -4.10 -19.85
N GLN A 106 -0.12 -2.84 -19.90
CA GLN A 106 0.56 -1.74 -19.22
C GLN A 106 -0.29 -1.38 -18.01
N VAL A 107 0.32 -1.39 -16.83
CA VAL A 107 -0.32 -0.85 -15.62
C VAL A 107 0.41 0.44 -15.27
N GLU A 108 -0.38 1.50 -15.11
CA GLU A 108 0.13 2.79 -14.68
C GLU A 108 0.70 2.71 -13.27
N SER A 109 1.60 3.64 -12.96
CA SER A 109 2.14 3.75 -11.60
C SER A 109 1.04 4.05 -10.60
N MET A 110 0.98 3.28 -9.52
CA MET A 110 -0.04 3.40 -8.49
C MET A 110 0.50 4.21 -7.32
N SER A 111 0.12 5.49 -7.23
CA SER A 111 0.35 6.30 -6.04
C SER A 111 -0.39 5.70 -4.85
N LEU A 112 0.35 5.17 -3.88
CA LEU A 112 -0.22 4.33 -2.83
C LEU A 112 0.08 4.84 -1.43
N LEU A 113 1.28 5.37 -1.18
CA LEU A 113 1.65 5.92 0.11
C LEU A 113 1.90 7.42 -0.01
N ASN A 114 1.35 8.17 0.92
CA ASN A 114 1.69 9.55 1.13
C ASN A 114 2.31 9.69 2.52
N VAL A 115 3.53 10.19 2.59
CA VAL A 115 4.30 10.35 3.83
C VAL A 115 4.42 11.83 4.10
N SER A 116 3.92 12.28 5.26
CA SER A 116 4.07 13.65 5.72
C SER A 116 5.13 13.70 6.82
N PRO A 117 6.34 14.20 6.53
CA PRO A 117 7.36 14.41 7.56
C PRO A 117 6.97 15.47 8.58
N GLU A 118 6.15 16.45 8.19
CA GLU A 118 5.67 17.51 9.09
C GLU A 118 4.82 16.94 10.23
N THR A 119 3.84 16.11 9.91
CA THR A 119 2.93 15.53 10.90
C THR A 119 3.38 14.17 11.43
N MET A 120 4.45 13.60 10.84
CA MET A 120 4.90 12.23 11.09
C MET A 120 3.78 11.21 10.84
N GLU A 121 3.00 11.41 9.78
CA GLU A 121 1.92 10.50 9.39
C GLU A 121 2.19 9.84 8.03
N ILE A 122 1.74 8.59 7.90
CA ILE A 122 1.66 7.89 6.63
C ILE A 122 0.19 7.56 6.35
N ASN A 123 -0.27 8.03 5.20
CA ASN A 123 -1.57 7.70 4.67
C ASN A 123 -1.44 6.71 3.50
N VAL A 124 -2.29 5.69 3.50
CA VAL A 124 -2.39 4.71 2.41
C VAL A 124 -3.66 4.98 1.63
N GLN A 125 -3.54 4.99 0.30
CA GLN A 125 -4.67 5.24 -0.60
C GLN A 125 -5.52 3.96 -0.75
N ASP A 126 -6.52 3.79 0.12
CA ASP A 126 -7.34 2.57 0.18
C ASP A 126 -8.10 2.27 -1.14
N ASP A 127 -8.54 3.28 -1.90
CA ASP A 127 -9.15 3.07 -3.24
C ASP A 127 -8.17 2.39 -4.22
N ARG A 128 -6.87 2.66 -4.06
CA ARG A 128 -5.81 2.05 -4.86
C ARG A 128 -5.54 0.61 -4.40
N VAL A 129 -5.70 0.32 -3.12
CA VAL A 129 -5.67 -1.05 -2.57
C VAL A 129 -6.80 -1.90 -3.17
N LEU A 130 -8.02 -1.37 -3.27
CA LEU A 130 -9.13 -2.05 -3.92
C LEU A 130 -8.86 -2.28 -5.43
N SER A 131 -8.21 -1.31 -6.08
CA SER A 131 -7.78 -1.46 -7.48
C SER A 131 -6.77 -2.60 -7.67
N LEU A 132 -5.87 -2.85 -6.70
CA LEU A 132 -4.95 -4.00 -6.74
C LEU A 132 -5.70 -5.33 -6.69
N ILE A 133 -6.72 -5.43 -5.84
CA ILE A 133 -7.56 -6.63 -5.76
C ILE A 133 -8.21 -6.90 -7.12
N ARG A 134 -8.76 -5.86 -7.75
CA ARG A 134 -9.35 -5.97 -9.09
C ARG A 134 -8.36 -6.46 -10.14
N HIS A 135 -7.19 -5.83 -10.22
CA HIS A 135 -6.18 -6.19 -11.22
C HIS A 135 -5.72 -7.65 -11.08
N TRP A 136 -5.74 -8.20 -9.87
CA TRP A 136 -5.40 -9.59 -9.61
C TRP A 136 -6.55 -10.57 -9.85
N SER A 137 -7.74 -10.32 -9.30
CA SER A 137 -8.84 -11.30 -9.29
C SER A 137 -9.67 -11.28 -10.58
N VAL A 138 -9.92 -10.09 -11.12
CA VAL A 138 -10.86 -9.86 -12.22
C VAL A 138 -10.12 -9.73 -13.55
N ASP A 139 -9.16 -8.81 -13.60
CA ASP A 139 -8.45 -8.49 -14.85
C ASP A 139 -7.29 -9.47 -15.11
N ARG A 140 -6.89 -10.24 -14.09
CA ARG A 140 -5.81 -11.25 -14.16
C ARG A 140 -4.49 -10.67 -14.69
N VAL A 141 -4.23 -9.40 -14.40
CA VAL A 141 -3.00 -8.68 -14.79
C VAL A 141 -1.84 -9.03 -13.86
N PHE A 142 -2.13 -9.33 -12.59
CA PHE A 142 -1.18 -9.76 -11.58
C PHE A 142 -1.50 -11.17 -11.10
N SER A 143 -0.47 -11.92 -10.70
CA SER A 143 -0.62 -13.23 -10.07
C SER A 143 -0.83 -13.08 -8.56
N ALA A 144 -1.46 -14.09 -7.94
CA ALA A 144 -1.62 -14.13 -6.49
C ALA A 144 -0.27 -14.05 -5.75
N GLY A 145 0.77 -14.70 -6.29
CA GLY A 145 2.12 -14.65 -5.73
C GLY A 145 2.73 -13.25 -5.76
N GLN A 146 2.57 -12.51 -6.87
CA GLN A 146 3.04 -11.13 -6.97
C GLN A 146 2.37 -10.22 -5.95
N ILE A 147 1.04 -10.30 -5.81
CA ILE A 147 0.30 -9.48 -4.85
C ILE A 147 0.64 -9.87 -3.41
N THR A 148 0.82 -11.17 -3.12
CA THR A 148 1.22 -11.64 -1.78
C THR A 148 2.58 -11.07 -1.39
N ILE A 149 3.58 -11.16 -2.29
CA ILE A 149 4.91 -10.59 -2.06
C ILE A 149 4.81 -9.07 -1.87
N PHE A 150 4.07 -8.39 -2.74
CA PHE A 150 3.90 -6.94 -2.66
C PHE A 150 3.25 -6.50 -1.35
N ASN A 151 2.13 -7.13 -0.95
CA ASN A 151 1.44 -6.84 0.31
C ASN A 151 2.34 -7.09 1.53
N HIS A 152 3.10 -8.19 1.53
CA HIS A 152 4.06 -8.47 2.60
C HIS A 152 5.13 -7.38 2.71
N LYS A 153 5.70 -6.96 1.57
CA LYS A 153 6.74 -5.92 1.51
C LYS A 153 6.23 -4.55 1.95
N LEU A 154 5.03 -4.18 1.55
CA LEU A 154 4.39 -2.95 2.03
C LEU A 154 4.16 -2.96 3.54
N ASN A 155 3.71 -4.09 4.10
CA ASN A 155 3.56 -4.20 5.55
C ASN A 155 4.89 -4.06 6.29
N GLN A 156 5.99 -4.57 5.72
CA GLN A 156 7.33 -4.35 6.28
C GLN A 156 7.75 -2.87 6.23
N LEU A 157 7.43 -2.15 5.15
CA LEU A 157 7.65 -0.70 5.07
C LEU A 157 6.86 0.05 6.16
N LEU A 158 5.57 -0.27 6.31
CA LEU A 158 4.72 0.37 7.32
C LEU A 158 5.16 0.03 8.75
N ALA A 159 5.63 -1.19 8.99
CA ALA A 159 6.19 -1.58 10.29
C ALA A 159 7.49 -0.82 10.59
N HIS A 160 8.38 -0.69 9.60
CA HIS A 160 9.61 0.08 9.73
C HIS A 160 9.35 1.58 9.92
N ALA A 161 8.42 2.16 9.17
CA ALA A 161 8.05 3.57 9.37
C ALA A 161 7.59 3.85 10.82
N ARG A 162 6.87 2.91 11.45
CA ARG A 162 6.52 3.04 12.88
C ARG A 162 7.75 3.02 13.79
N THR A 163 8.82 2.27 13.46
CA THR A 163 10.06 2.30 14.24
C THR A 163 10.81 3.63 14.09
N LEU A 164 10.64 4.31 12.95
CA LEU A 164 11.13 5.66 12.70
C LEU A 164 10.28 6.76 13.35
N GLY A 165 9.16 6.39 14.01
CA GLY A 165 8.28 7.31 14.73
C GLY A 165 7.04 7.77 13.96
N PHE A 166 6.80 7.26 12.75
CA PHE A 166 5.57 7.60 12.00
C PHE A 166 4.34 6.91 12.58
N THR A 167 3.23 7.63 12.56
CA THR A 167 1.89 7.06 12.75
C THR A 167 1.35 6.61 11.40
N VAL A 168 0.94 5.34 11.30
CA VAL A 168 0.26 4.81 10.11
C VAL A 168 -1.23 4.84 10.38
N ASN A 169 -1.96 5.65 9.61
CA ASN A 169 -3.42 5.74 9.72
C ASN A 169 -4.08 4.40 9.38
N GLN A 170 -5.30 4.16 9.88
CA GLN A 170 -6.02 2.92 9.60
C GLN A 170 -6.11 2.72 8.09
N THR A 171 -5.64 1.58 7.61
CA THR A 171 -5.59 1.25 6.19
C THR A 171 -5.96 -0.20 5.95
N LEU A 172 -6.49 -0.47 4.77
CA LEU A 172 -6.74 -1.79 4.22
C LEU A 172 -5.50 -2.70 4.13
N LEU A 173 -4.29 -2.15 4.17
CA LEU A 173 -3.05 -2.93 4.09
C LEU A 173 -2.51 -3.39 5.44
N ASP A 174 -2.88 -2.76 6.55
CA ASP A 174 -2.24 -2.98 7.84
C ASP A 174 -2.58 -4.37 8.38
N ASN A 175 -1.57 -5.23 8.45
CA ASN A 175 -1.71 -6.59 9.00
C ASN A 175 -1.20 -6.72 10.43
N THR A 176 -0.90 -5.61 11.13
CA THR A 176 -0.42 -5.66 12.53
C THR A 176 -1.54 -5.94 13.53
N LYS A 177 -2.80 -5.76 13.12
CA LYS A 177 -4.00 -5.97 13.93
C LYS A 177 -5.01 -6.84 13.20
N PRO A 178 -5.97 -7.46 13.92
CA PRO A 178 -7.08 -8.13 13.28
C PRO A 178 -7.89 -7.17 12.40
N LEU A 179 -8.26 -7.63 11.21
CA LEU A 179 -9.10 -6.91 10.28
C LEU A 179 -10.53 -6.83 10.82
N ARG A 180 -11.01 -5.60 10.96
CA ARG A 180 -12.41 -5.26 11.23
C ARG A 180 -12.76 -4.11 10.30
N LEU A 181 -13.54 -4.41 9.27
CA LEU A 181 -13.74 -3.49 8.17
C LEU A 181 -15.19 -3.52 7.70
N ASN A 182 -15.75 -2.33 7.50
CA ASN A 182 -17.04 -2.16 6.84
C ASN A 182 -16.80 -1.51 5.48
N LEU A 183 -17.27 -2.14 4.41
CA LEU A 183 -17.17 -1.64 3.04
C LEU A 183 -18.55 -1.52 2.44
N GLN A 184 -18.77 -0.47 1.65
CA GLN A 184 -19.91 -0.36 0.78
C GLN A 184 -19.44 -0.64 -0.64
N SER A 185 -20.02 -1.65 -1.25
CA SER A 185 -19.77 -2.01 -2.64
C SER A 185 -20.60 -1.12 -3.56
N GLU A 186 -20.04 -0.81 -4.73
CA GLU A 186 -20.78 -0.18 -5.81
C GLU A 186 -21.69 -1.19 -6.54
N PHE A 187 -21.53 -2.49 -6.29
CA PHE A 187 -22.27 -3.56 -6.94
C PHE A 187 -23.50 -4.00 -6.13
N GLU A 188 -24.61 -4.21 -6.83
CA GLU A 188 -25.81 -4.85 -6.28
C GLU A 188 -25.53 -6.32 -5.94
N LEU A 189 -26.22 -6.80 -4.90
CA LEU A 189 -26.15 -8.20 -4.51
C LEU A 189 -27.03 -9.02 -5.44
N THR A 190 -26.42 -9.93 -6.22
CA THR A 190 -27.15 -10.81 -7.15
C THR A 190 -27.26 -12.22 -6.58
N ASN A 191 -28.34 -12.92 -6.94
CA ASN A 191 -28.52 -14.33 -6.56
C ASN A 191 -27.40 -15.22 -7.09
N GLU A 192 -26.88 -14.93 -8.30
CA GLU A 192 -25.74 -15.66 -8.88
C GLU A 192 -24.51 -15.64 -7.96
N VAL A 193 -24.16 -14.46 -7.41
CA VAL A 193 -23.02 -14.32 -6.50
C VAL A 193 -23.29 -15.03 -5.18
N LEU A 194 -24.52 -14.96 -4.65
CA LEU A 194 -24.89 -15.69 -3.44
C LEU A 194 -24.82 -17.21 -3.64
N ASP A 195 -25.30 -17.71 -4.78
CA ASP A 195 -25.29 -19.13 -5.13
C ASP A 195 -23.85 -19.65 -5.27
N ASP A 196 -22.96 -18.90 -5.93
CA ASP A 196 -21.55 -19.25 -6.05
C ASP A 196 -20.86 -19.35 -4.68
N ILE A 197 -21.11 -18.37 -3.80
CA ILE A 197 -20.59 -18.38 -2.42
C ILE A 197 -21.13 -19.60 -1.66
N PHE A 198 -22.43 -19.88 -1.77
CA PHE A 198 -23.07 -21.01 -1.12
C PHE A 198 -22.47 -22.35 -1.60
N ILE A 199 -22.27 -22.52 -2.91
CA ILE A 199 -21.66 -23.71 -3.50
C ILE A 199 -20.25 -23.92 -2.97
N VAL A 200 -19.45 -22.85 -2.84
CA VAL A 200 -18.08 -22.95 -2.29
C VAL A 200 -18.10 -23.29 -0.81
N ALA A 201 -18.98 -22.65 -0.01
CA ALA A 201 -19.15 -22.97 1.40
C ALA A 201 -19.54 -24.45 1.60
N MET A 202 -20.50 -24.96 0.83
CA MET A 202 -20.93 -26.36 0.89
C MET A 202 -19.83 -27.37 0.52
N LYS A 203 -18.89 -26.99 -0.34
CA LYS A 203 -17.76 -27.85 -0.74
C LYS A 203 -16.63 -27.87 0.28
N ASN A 204 -16.59 -26.91 1.22
CA ASN A 204 -15.55 -26.80 2.21
C ASN A 204 -16.11 -27.05 3.62
N PRO A 205 -15.76 -28.17 4.28
CA PRO A 205 -16.30 -28.51 5.61
C PRO A 205 -15.99 -27.50 6.71
N SER A 206 -15.03 -26.59 6.50
CA SER A 206 -14.67 -25.55 7.48
C SER A 206 -15.44 -24.25 7.30
N TYR A 207 -16.24 -24.13 6.24
CA TYR A 207 -17.00 -22.93 5.91
C TYR A 207 -18.49 -23.18 6.13
N ASP A 208 -19.23 -22.11 6.36
CA ASP A 208 -20.67 -22.15 6.53
C ASP A 208 -21.29 -20.85 6.02
N MET A 209 -22.51 -20.93 5.49
CA MET A 209 -23.26 -19.77 5.00
C MET A 209 -24.70 -19.84 5.51
N GLU A 210 -25.06 -18.90 6.35
CA GLU A 210 -26.38 -18.79 6.97
C GLU A 210 -27.10 -17.53 6.49
N LYS A 211 -28.36 -17.67 6.05
CA LYS A 211 -29.26 -16.52 5.86
C LYS A 211 -29.78 -16.09 7.23
N ILE A 212 -29.40 -14.89 7.68
CA ILE A 212 -29.81 -14.36 8.99
C ILE A 212 -31.21 -13.76 8.91
N ASN A 213 -31.48 -13.01 7.84
CA ASN A 213 -32.78 -12.44 7.50
C ASN A 213 -32.87 -12.20 5.98
N GLU A 214 -33.95 -11.57 5.52
CA GLU A 214 -34.18 -11.34 4.09
C GLU A 214 -33.10 -10.52 3.38
N THR A 215 -32.38 -9.67 4.09
CA THR A 215 -31.37 -8.77 3.52
C THR A 215 -29.96 -9.03 4.04
N THR A 216 -29.77 -10.04 4.90
CA THR A 216 -28.51 -10.29 5.60
C THR A 216 -28.10 -11.75 5.54
N TYR A 217 -26.86 -11.99 5.11
CA TYR A 217 -26.21 -13.29 5.06
C TYR A 217 -24.91 -13.27 5.86
N GLN A 218 -24.64 -14.34 6.59
CA GLN A 218 -23.37 -14.53 7.29
C GLN A 218 -22.61 -15.68 6.64
N VAL A 219 -21.38 -15.39 6.22
CA VAL A 219 -20.41 -16.38 5.75
C VAL A 219 -19.37 -16.58 6.86
N ARG A 220 -19.33 -17.77 7.46
CA ARG A 220 -18.28 -18.18 8.39
C ARG A 220 -17.21 -18.94 7.63
N LEU A 221 -15.97 -18.63 7.93
CA LEU A 221 -14.79 -19.16 7.27
C LEU A 221 -13.93 -19.91 8.29
N ASP A 222 -12.84 -20.51 7.83
CA ASP A 222 -11.91 -21.18 8.73
C ASP A 222 -11.27 -20.19 9.72
N LYS A 223 -10.84 -20.74 10.86
CA LYS A 223 -10.10 -19.99 11.89
C LYS A 223 -10.88 -18.80 12.47
N GLY A 224 -12.21 -18.92 12.57
CA GLY A 224 -13.06 -17.89 13.19
C GLY A 224 -13.17 -16.60 12.39
N GLN A 225 -12.80 -16.63 11.11
CA GLN A 225 -12.97 -15.52 10.19
C GLN A 225 -14.41 -15.50 9.67
N SER A 226 -14.92 -14.32 9.33
CA SER A 226 -16.30 -14.20 8.86
C SER A 226 -16.50 -12.96 8.00
N LEU A 227 -17.49 -13.02 7.13
CA LEU A 227 -17.98 -11.90 6.34
C LEU A 227 -19.50 -11.85 6.46
N THR A 228 -20.04 -10.67 6.77
CA THR A 228 -21.48 -10.41 6.74
C THR A 228 -21.80 -9.61 5.48
N ILE A 229 -22.82 -10.04 4.75
CA ILE A 229 -23.34 -9.39 3.55
C ILE A 229 -24.69 -8.79 3.91
N THR A 230 -24.86 -7.50 3.72
CA THR A 230 -26.14 -6.81 3.94
C THR A 230 -26.51 -5.99 2.72
N THR A 231 -27.77 -6.03 2.30
CA THR A 231 -28.29 -5.12 1.27
C THR A 231 -28.81 -3.84 1.95
N ASN A 232 -28.34 -2.68 1.51
CA ASN A 232 -28.82 -1.39 2.04
C ASN A 232 -30.10 -0.89 1.34
N GLU A 233 -30.64 0.25 1.78
CA GLU A 233 -31.88 0.85 1.23
C GLU A 233 -31.79 1.26 -0.25
N LYS A 234 -30.59 1.25 -0.85
CA LYS A 234 -30.33 1.56 -2.26
C LYS A 234 -29.95 0.31 -3.08
N ASP A 235 -30.27 -0.88 -2.56
CA ASP A 235 -29.91 -2.19 -3.12
C ASP A 235 -28.38 -2.44 -3.27
N GLN A 236 -27.55 -1.64 -2.60
CA GLN A 236 -26.11 -1.81 -2.63
C GLN A 236 -25.64 -2.81 -1.57
N THR A 237 -24.61 -3.56 -1.92
CA THR A 237 -24.01 -4.55 -1.01
C THR A 237 -23.12 -3.84 0.02
N VAL A 238 -23.38 -4.08 1.30
CA VAL A 238 -22.54 -3.68 2.43
C VAL A 238 -21.88 -4.92 3.00
N LEU A 239 -20.56 -4.88 3.17
CA LEU A 239 -19.77 -5.98 3.70
C LEU A 239 -19.16 -5.61 5.05
N SER A 240 -19.34 -6.47 6.04
CA SER A 240 -18.59 -6.42 7.30
C SER A 240 -17.63 -7.60 7.36
N ILE A 241 -16.33 -7.31 7.24
CA ILE A 241 -15.25 -8.29 7.22
C ILE A 241 -14.60 -8.38 8.61
N SER A 242 -14.38 -9.61 9.06
CA SER A 242 -13.71 -9.93 10.31
C SER A 242 -12.69 -11.04 10.07
N SER A 243 -11.40 -10.77 10.35
CA SER A 243 -10.37 -11.82 10.36
C SER A 243 -10.30 -12.59 11.70
N GLY A 244 -11.34 -12.51 12.55
CA GLY A 244 -11.30 -13.10 13.88
C GLY A 244 -10.19 -12.44 14.71
N ASP A 245 -9.29 -13.23 15.30
CA ASP A 245 -8.12 -12.73 16.03
C ASP A 245 -6.83 -12.73 15.18
N TYR A 246 -6.92 -13.11 13.90
CA TYR A 246 -5.77 -13.22 13.02
C TYR A 246 -5.38 -11.86 12.44
N PRO A 247 -4.15 -11.38 12.65
CA PRO A 247 -3.65 -10.17 12.01
C PRO A 247 -3.53 -10.40 10.50
N ARG A 248 -4.23 -9.57 9.70
CA ARG A 248 -4.36 -9.81 8.26
C ARG A 248 -4.78 -8.52 7.54
N SER A 249 -4.22 -8.27 6.36
CA SER A 249 -4.69 -7.19 5.47
C SER A 249 -5.92 -7.60 4.67
N VAL A 250 -6.62 -6.63 4.08
CA VAL A 250 -7.75 -6.93 3.19
C VAL A 250 -7.32 -7.74 1.97
N ILE A 251 -6.12 -7.48 1.45
CA ILE A 251 -5.54 -8.20 0.31
C ILE A 251 -5.35 -9.67 0.70
N ASP A 252 -4.70 -9.94 1.82
CA ASP A 252 -4.48 -11.30 2.28
C ASP A 252 -5.80 -12.03 2.56
N PHE A 253 -6.84 -11.33 3.04
CA PHE A 253 -8.17 -11.89 3.24
C PHE A 253 -8.76 -12.36 1.90
N PHE A 254 -8.83 -11.48 0.91
CA PHE A 254 -9.40 -11.81 -0.39
C PHE A 254 -8.57 -12.81 -1.21
N ILE A 255 -7.24 -12.86 -1.03
CA ILE A 255 -6.40 -13.92 -1.63
C ILE A 255 -6.77 -15.30 -1.09
N ASN A 256 -7.10 -15.41 0.20
CA ASN A 256 -7.48 -16.70 0.79
C ASN A 256 -8.96 -17.06 0.54
N TYR A 257 -9.80 -16.06 0.28
CA TYR A 257 -11.23 -16.23 0.02
C TYR A 257 -11.63 -15.58 -1.31
N GLU A 258 -10.98 -15.99 -2.39
CA GLU A 258 -11.14 -15.38 -3.72
C GLU A 258 -12.60 -15.41 -4.22
N PHE A 259 -13.37 -16.43 -3.82
CA PHE A 259 -14.79 -16.56 -4.13
C PHE A 259 -15.68 -15.44 -3.53
N LEU A 260 -15.17 -14.67 -2.57
CA LEU A 260 -15.86 -13.50 -1.99
C LEU A 260 -15.55 -12.20 -2.74
N VAL A 261 -14.52 -12.18 -3.58
CA VAL A 261 -14.11 -10.96 -4.32
C VAL A 261 -15.21 -10.38 -5.21
N PRO A 262 -16.07 -11.18 -5.87
CA PRO A 262 -17.21 -10.65 -6.62
C PRO A 262 -18.14 -9.75 -5.81
N LEU A 263 -18.14 -9.81 -4.47
CA LEU A 263 -18.94 -8.88 -3.66
C LEU A 263 -18.41 -7.44 -3.70
N MET A 264 -17.12 -7.26 -3.96
CA MET A 264 -16.43 -5.96 -3.97
C MET A 264 -16.03 -5.51 -5.36
N VAL A 265 -15.69 -6.44 -6.26
CA VAL A 265 -15.15 -6.14 -7.57
C VAL A 265 -15.68 -7.13 -8.60
N ARG A 266 -16.27 -6.64 -9.70
CA ARG A 266 -16.72 -7.45 -10.84
C ARG A 266 -16.24 -6.87 -12.17
N LYS A 267 -16.24 -7.66 -13.25
CA LYS A 267 -16.17 -7.11 -14.62
C LYS A 267 -17.45 -6.32 -14.85
N SER A 268 -17.31 -5.04 -15.19
CA SER A 268 -18.40 -4.23 -15.73
C SER A 268 -18.82 -4.73 -17.10
#